data_AF-A0A257KDC3-F1
#
_entry.id   AF-A0A257KDC3-F1
#
_cell.length_a   1.000
_cell.length_b   1.000
_cell.length_c   1.000
_cell.angle_alpha   90.00
_cell.angle_beta   90.00
_cell.angle_gamma   90.00
#
_symmetry.space_group_name_H-M   'P 1'
#
loop_
_entity.id
_entity.type
_entity.pdbx_description
1 polymer ?
#
loop_
_entity_poly.entity_id
_entity_poly.type
_entity_poly.pdbx_seq_one_letter_code
_entity_poly.pdbx_strand_id
1 'polypeptide(L)'
;MSPIIPYGDPAFDPAWLSLIQHDPVHPSIPLEKRITGNRTLYVYVHDNIPQFMVCVRVGNRLPHTMIDILEDDDYHSKFDVSYAIFYSIFRLPGATQKGAGTLAIKSLIAYCRAQGVQGFYTLSPAPQMREHFKQKPSEADIRKYLEAFEGPVARFHLNNGARIHSINFNADMSVQRIDESWGIMVNYDYNFCDR
;
A
#
# COMPACT_ATOMS: atom_id res chain seq x y z
N MET A 1 -16.30 -4.32 -17.34
CA MET A 1 -15.01 -4.87 -16.85
C MET A 1 -14.65 -4.15 -15.57
N SER A 2 -14.01 -4.84 -14.62
CA SER A 2 -13.44 -4.18 -13.43
C SER A 2 -12.40 -3.15 -13.88
N PRO A 3 -12.41 -1.91 -13.35
CA PRO A 3 -11.40 -0.92 -13.69
C PRO A 3 -10.05 -1.21 -13.00
N ILE A 4 -10.00 -2.14 -12.05
CA ILE A 4 -8.76 -2.68 -11.49
C ILE A 4 -8.44 -4.00 -12.19
N ILE A 5 -7.23 -4.10 -12.75
CA ILE A 5 -6.76 -5.24 -13.54
C ILE A 5 -5.55 -5.87 -12.84
N PRO A 6 -5.63 -7.14 -12.41
CA PRO A 6 -4.50 -7.84 -11.79
C PRO A 6 -3.45 -8.23 -12.82
N TYR A 7 -2.19 -8.31 -12.37
CA TYR A 7 -1.16 -9.00 -13.13
C TYR A 7 -1.58 -10.46 -13.41
N GLY A 8 -1.44 -10.88 -14.66
CA GLY A 8 -1.86 -12.21 -15.15
C GLY A 8 -3.27 -12.26 -15.74
N ASP A 9 -4.08 -11.20 -15.61
CA ASP A 9 -5.37 -11.09 -16.31
C ASP A 9 -5.18 -10.95 -17.83
N PRO A 10 -6.03 -11.56 -18.68
CA PRO A 10 -5.97 -11.36 -20.13
C PRO A 10 -6.07 -9.89 -20.60
N ALA A 11 -6.70 -9.01 -19.80
CA ALA A 11 -6.80 -7.59 -20.07
C ALA A 11 -5.58 -6.78 -19.59
N PHE A 12 -4.62 -7.42 -18.91
CA PHE A 12 -3.40 -6.76 -18.45
C PHE A 12 -2.43 -6.55 -19.61
N ASP A 13 -2.03 -5.30 -19.87
CA ASP A 13 -0.99 -4.99 -20.85
C ASP A 13 0.40 -5.22 -20.23
N PRO A 14 1.22 -6.15 -20.75
CA PRO A 14 2.57 -6.41 -20.24
C PRO A 14 3.48 -5.17 -20.21
N ALA A 15 3.23 -4.16 -21.06
CA ALA A 15 3.98 -2.92 -21.06
C ALA A 15 3.85 -2.16 -19.73
N TRP A 16 2.75 -2.34 -18.98
CA TRP A 16 2.56 -1.70 -17.68
C TRP A 16 3.56 -2.16 -16.63
N LEU A 17 4.17 -3.35 -16.78
CA LEU A 17 5.24 -3.81 -15.88
C LEU A 17 6.42 -2.83 -15.87
N SER A 18 6.74 -2.20 -17.00
CA SER A 18 7.83 -1.21 -17.08
C SER A 18 7.56 0.04 -16.26
N LEU A 19 6.28 0.36 -15.98
CA LEU A 19 5.90 1.53 -15.19
C LEU A 19 6.27 1.40 -13.71
N ILE A 20 6.66 0.20 -13.24
CA ILE A 20 7.14 -0.01 -11.87
C ILE A 20 8.36 0.84 -11.53
N GLN A 21 9.16 1.22 -12.53
CA GLN A 21 10.31 2.11 -12.36
C GLN A 21 9.94 3.50 -11.81
N HIS A 22 8.66 3.86 -11.87
CA HIS A 22 8.12 5.11 -11.34
C HIS A 22 7.59 5.00 -9.91
N ASP A 23 7.76 3.86 -9.23
CA ASP A 23 7.35 3.68 -7.83
C ASP A 23 8.15 4.62 -6.90
N PRO A 24 7.52 5.65 -6.30
CA PRO A 24 8.18 6.56 -5.38
C PRO A 24 8.20 6.02 -3.92
N VAL A 25 7.46 4.95 -3.65
CA VAL A 25 7.28 4.33 -2.34
C VAL A 25 8.43 3.36 -2.06
N HIS A 26 8.78 2.50 -3.00
CA HIS A 26 9.88 1.55 -2.82
C HIS A 26 10.76 1.40 -4.07
N PRO A 27 11.42 2.48 -4.54
CA PRO A 27 12.15 2.47 -5.81
C PRO A 27 13.28 1.41 -5.90
N SER A 28 13.79 0.95 -4.76
CA SER A 28 14.84 -0.08 -4.69
C SER A 28 14.33 -1.52 -4.72
N ILE A 29 13.02 -1.75 -4.61
CA ILE A 29 12.46 -3.11 -4.67
C ILE A 29 12.22 -3.47 -6.14
N PRO A 30 12.89 -4.49 -6.67
CA PRO A 30 12.81 -4.85 -8.09
C PRO A 30 11.50 -5.59 -8.42
N LEU A 31 11.15 -5.67 -9.70
CA LEU A 31 9.87 -6.21 -10.16
C LEU A 31 9.65 -7.65 -9.71
N GLU A 32 10.65 -8.52 -9.85
CA GLU A 32 10.56 -9.94 -9.52
C GLU A 32 10.16 -10.17 -8.05
N LYS A 33 10.64 -9.33 -7.13
CA LYS A 33 10.23 -9.41 -5.72
C LYS A 33 8.79 -8.96 -5.47
N ARG A 34 8.13 -8.31 -6.42
CA ARG A 34 6.76 -7.78 -6.28
C ARG A 34 5.69 -8.69 -6.87
N ILE A 35 6.08 -9.64 -7.72
CA ILE A 35 5.16 -10.52 -8.46
C ILE A 35 5.47 -12.01 -8.24
N THR A 36 6.21 -12.34 -7.18
CA THR A 36 6.56 -13.71 -6.79
C THR A 36 5.91 -14.09 -5.48
N GLY A 37 5.71 -15.40 -5.28
CA GLY A 37 5.13 -15.95 -4.07
C GLY A 37 3.69 -15.44 -3.87
N ASN A 38 3.47 -14.81 -2.73
CA ASN A 38 2.16 -14.28 -2.34
C ASN A 38 1.99 -12.78 -2.67
N ARG A 39 2.91 -12.22 -3.48
CA ARG A 39 2.91 -10.83 -3.92
C ARG A 39 2.50 -10.73 -5.38
N THR A 40 1.73 -9.69 -5.68
CA THR A 40 1.29 -9.36 -7.03
C THR A 40 1.11 -7.84 -7.15
N LEU A 41 0.71 -7.38 -8.32
CA LEU A 41 0.35 -5.99 -8.55
C LEU A 41 -0.96 -5.88 -9.32
N TYR A 42 -1.56 -4.69 -9.20
CA TYR A 42 -2.80 -4.32 -9.86
C TYR A 42 -2.63 -2.95 -10.52
N VAL A 43 -3.28 -2.75 -11.65
CA VAL A 43 -3.34 -1.46 -12.34
C VAL A 43 -4.79 -1.00 -12.41
N TYR A 44 -5.04 0.21 -11.90
CA TYR A 44 -6.33 0.88 -12.06
C TYR A 44 -6.31 1.68 -13.36
N VAL A 45 -7.28 1.39 -14.23
CA VAL A 45 -7.37 1.91 -15.59
C VAL A 45 -8.66 2.70 -15.76
N HIS A 46 -8.57 3.85 -16.41
CA HIS A 46 -9.70 4.68 -16.79
C HIS A 46 -9.52 5.16 -18.22
N ASP A 47 -10.53 4.97 -19.07
CA ASP A 47 -10.47 5.27 -20.51
C ASP A 47 -9.24 4.68 -21.21
N ASN A 48 -8.92 3.41 -20.89
CA ASN A 48 -7.72 2.69 -21.37
C ASN A 48 -6.36 3.31 -20.97
N ILE A 49 -6.36 4.30 -20.08
CA ILE A 49 -5.16 4.94 -19.55
C ILE A 49 -4.89 4.41 -18.13
N PRO A 50 -3.71 3.82 -17.87
CA PRO A 50 -3.27 3.46 -16.52
C PRO A 50 -3.20 4.70 -15.63
N GLN A 51 -3.91 4.67 -14.51
CA GLN A 51 -3.99 5.80 -13.57
C GLN A 51 -3.12 5.57 -12.33
N PHE A 52 -3.21 4.37 -11.75
CA PHE A 52 -2.52 3.99 -10.51
C PHE A 52 -2.04 2.55 -10.59
N MET A 53 -0.91 2.28 -9.95
CA MET A 53 -0.44 0.92 -9.69
C MET A 53 -0.45 0.68 -8.19
N VAL A 54 -0.84 -0.54 -7.80
CA VAL A 54 -0.83 -1.00 -6.42
C VAL A 54 -0.09 -2.32 -6.33
N CYS A 55 0.98 -2.38 -5.56
CA CYS A 55 1.63 -3.63 -5.19
C CYS A 55 0.99 -4.19 -3.92
N VAL A 56 0.65 -5.47 -3.96
CA VAL A 56 -0.17 -6.13 -2.94
C VAL A 56 0.48 -7.44 -2.53
N ARG A 57 0.53 -7.70 -1.23
CA ARG A 57 0.78 -9.03 -0.68
C ARG A 57 -0.53 -9.60 -0.15
N VAL A 58 -0.90 -10.81 -0.55
CA VAL A 58 -2.05 -11.52 0.01
C VAL A 58 -1.56 -12.64 0.92
N GLY A 59 -1.91 -12.63 2.19
CA GLY A 59 -1.53 -13.73 3.08
C GLY A 59 -2.28 -13.69 4.41
N ASN A 60 -1.90 -14.54 5.36
CA ASN A 60 -2.70 -14.79 6.57
C ASN A 60 -2.10 -14.20 7.86
N ARG A 61 -1.18 -13.24 7.69
CA ARG A 61 -0.56 -12.47 8.78
C ARG A 61 -0.49 -11.00 8.39
N LEU A 62 -0.80 -10.13 9.35
CA LEU A 62 -0.60 -8.68 9.19
C LEU A 62 0.90 -8.36 9.38
N PRO A 63 1.59 -7.82 8.35
CA PRO A 63 3.01 -7.49 8.42
C PRO A 63 3.24 -6.14 9.09
N HIS A 64 4.35 -6.02 9.81
CA HIS A 64 4.78 -4.78 10.47
C HIS A 64 6.03 -4.18 9.83
N THR A 65 6.75 -4.95 9.01
CA THR A 65 7.98 -4.54 8.34
C THR A 65 7.95 -4.87 6.84
N MET A 66 8.80 -4.23 6.05
CA MET A 66 8.97 -4.60 4.64
C MET A 66 9.63 -5.97 4.46
N ILE A 67 10.40 -6.44 5.45
CA ILE A 67 10.94 -7.81 5.46
C ILE A 67 9.79 -8.81 5.56
N ASP A 68 8.81 -8.56 6.44
CA ASP A 68 7.59 -9.39 6.54
C ASP A 68 6.82 -9.45 5.22
N ILE A 69 6.86 -8.41 4.37
CA ILE A 69 6.21 -8.42 3.06
C ILE A 69 7.00 -9.29 2.07
N LEU A 70 8.32 -9.13 2.04
CA LEU A 70 9.18 -9.63 0.97
C LEU A 70 9.69 -11.05 1.19
N GLU A 71 9.71 -11.53 2.43
CA GLU A 71 10.34 -12.82 2.78
C GLU A 71 9.35 -13.82 3.39
N ASP A 72 8.10 -13.41 3.66
CA ASP A 72 7.09 -14.27 4.31
C ASP A 72 6.26 -15.08 3.31
N ASP A 73 6.93 -15.97 2.57
CA ASP A 73 6.33 -16.81 1.54
C ASP A 73 5.75 -18.15 2.06
N ASP A 74 6.11 -18.59 3.28
CA ASP A 74 5.79 -19.93 3.81
C ASP A 74 4.96 -19.95 5.12
N TYR A 75 4.56 -18.79 5.67
CA TYR A 75 3.81 -18.77 6.92
C TYR A 75 2.33 -19.14 6.73
N HIS A 76 1.90 -20.15 7.49
CA HIS A 76 0.49 -20.55 7.59
C HIS A 76 -0.07 -20.30 8.99
N SER A 77 -0.94 -19.31 9.12
CA SER A 77 -1.72 -19.07 10.35
C SER A 77 -2.68 -20.23 10.61
N LYS A 78 -2.98 -20.51 11.89
CA LYS A 78 -4.01 -21.49 12.28
C LYS A 78 -5.44 -21.04 11.97
N PHE A 79 -5.63 -19.76 11.64
CA PHE A 79 -6.89 -19.17 11.25
C PHE A 79 -6.95 -19.02 9.73
N ASP A 80 -8.13 -19.28 9.17
CA ASP A 80 -8.42 -19.13 7.74
C ASP A 80 -8.82 -17.68 7.41
N VAL A 81 -7.95 -16.74 7.79
CA VAL A 81 -8.13 -15.31 7.50
C VAL A 81 -7.07 -14.87 6.51
N SER A 82 -7.51 -14.21 5.44
CA SER A 82 -6.64 -13.65 4.40
C SER A 82 -6.69 -12.13 4.44
N TYR A 83 -5.52 -11.52 4.38
CA TYR A 83 -5.27 -10.09 4.36
C TYR A 83 -4.66 -9.71 3.02
N ALA A 84 -5.21 -8.69 2.36
CA ALA A 84 -4.54 -7.97 1.30
C ALA A 84 -3.82 -6.76 1.91
N ILE A 85 -2.50 -6.71 1.71
CA ILE A 85 -1.62 -5.66 2.22
C ILE A 85 -1.16 -4.79 1.06
N PHE A 86 -1.64 -3.56 1.00
CA PHE A 86 -1.24 -2.58 -0.01
C PHE A 86 0.05 -1.89 0.47
N TYR A 87 1.20 -2.35 -0.02
CA TYR A 87 2.51 -1.87 0.44
C TYR A 87 3.14 -0.85 -0.51
N SER A 88 2.63 -0.71 -1.74
CA SER A 88 2.96 0.42 -2.62
C SER A 88 1.73 0.84 -3.39
N ILE A 89 1.38 2.13 -3.34
CA ILE A 89 0.27 2.73 -4.07
C ILE A 89 0.79 4.01 -4.68
N PHE A 90 0.81 4.11 -6.01
CA PHE A 90 1.36 5.30 -6.67
C PHE A 90 0.66 5.61 -7.99
N ARG A 91 0.65 6.90 -8.28
CA ARG A 91 0.06 7.46 -9.51
C ARG A 91 1.01 7.21 -10.67
N LEU A 92 0.48 6.73 -11.79
CA LEU A 92 1.26 6.42 -12.98
C LEU A 92 1.46 7.65 -13.87
N PRO A 93 2.56 7.69 -14.65
CA PRO A 93 2.72 8.70 -15.70
C PRO A 93 1.55 8.65 -16.69
N GLY A 94 1.09 9.82 -17.13
CA GLY A 94 -0.05 9.92 -18.05
C GLY A 94 -1.43 9.79 -17.39
N ALA A 95 -1.50 9.54 -16.07
CA ALA A 95 -2.78 9.57 -15.35
C ALA A 95 -3.46 10.95 -15.50
N THR A 96 -4.77 10.93 -15.80
CA THR A 96 -5.58 12.12 -16.10
C THR A 96 -6.78 12.26 -15.17
N GLN A 97 -7.25 11.16 -14.59
CA GLN A 97 -8.50 11.13 -13.84
C GLN A 97 -8.32 11.69 -12.43
N LYS A 98 -9.16 12.66 -12.07
CA LYS A 98 -9.24 13.20 -10.70
C LYS A 98 -9.88 12.15 -9.77
N GLY A 99 -9.35 12.03 -8.55
CA GLY A 99 -9.86 11.04 -7.58
C GLY A 99 -9.52 9.58 -7.89
N ALA A 100 -8.71 9.32 -8.92
CA ALA A 100 -8.35 7.96 -9.33
C ALA A 100 -7.68 7.14 -8.21
N GLY A 101 -6.95 7.76 -7.29
CA GLY A 101 -6.37 7.05 -6.14
C GLY A 101 -7.43 6.45 -5.22
N THR A 102 -8.50 7.20 -4.92
CA THR A 102 -9.65 6.70 -4.15
C THR A 102 -10.37 5.58 -4.87
N LEU A 103 -10.61 5.75 -6.17
CA LEU A 103 -11.29 4.75 -6.98
C LEU A 103 -10.44 3.47 -7.14
N ALA A 104 -9.12 3.60 -7.24
CA ALA A 104 -8.19 2.47 -7.30
C ALA A 104 -8.28 1.62 -6.03
N ILE A 105 -8.22 2.23 -4.84
CA ILE A 105 -8.32 1.51 -3.57
C ILE A 105 -9.69 0.85 -3.40
N LYS A 106 -10.79 1.58 -3.67
CA LYS A 106 -12.14 1.01 -3.57
C LYS A 106 -12.34 -0.17 -4.54
N SER A 107 -11.88 -0.02 -5.78
CA SER A 107 -11.98 -1.07 -6.80
C SER A 107 -11.14 -2.29 -6.42
N LEU A 108 -9.93 -2.08 -5.90
CA LEU A 108 -9.05 -3.16 -5.45
C LEU A 108 -9.63 -3.93 -4.26
N ILE A 109 -10.17 -3.22 -3.25
CA ILE A 109 -10.84 -3.87 -2.11
C ILE A 109 -12.02 -4.71 -2.61
N ALA A 110 -12.87 -4.15 -3.47
CA ALA A 110 -14.01 -4.88 -4.04
C ALA A 110 -13.56 -6.13 -4.82
N TYR A 111 -12.50 -6.00 -5.63
CA TYR A 111 -11.91 -7.12 -6.36
C TYR A 111 -11.42 -8.22 -5.42
N CYS A 112 -10.55 -7.87 -4.47
CA CYS A 112 -9.97 -8.83 -3.53
C CYS A 112 -11.04 -9.49 -2.64
N ARG A 113 -12.07 -8.75 -2.22
CA ARG A 113 -13.21 -9.28 -1.46
C ARG A 113 -13.99 -10.33 -2.27
N ALA A 114 -14.20 -10.09 -3.56
CA ALA A 114 -14.83 -11.07 -4.45
C ALA A 114 -14.01 -12.35 -4.63
N GLN A 115 -12.70 -12.29 -4.39
CA GLN A 115 -11.80 -13.46 -4.35
C GLN A 115 -11.69 -14.11 -2.95
N GLY A 116 -12.50 -13.67 -1.97
CA GLY A 116 -12.52 -14.22 -0.62
C GLY A 116 -11.52 -13.60 0.36
N VAL A 117 -10.85 -12.49 0.00
CA VAL A 117 -10.01 -11.76 0.95
C VAL A 117 -10.87 -11.09 2.02
N GLN A 118 -10.53 -11.31 3.29
CA GLN A 118 -11.34 -10.86 4.43
C GLN A 118 -10.85 -9.53 5.01
N GLY A 119 -9.53 -9.31 5.06
CA GLY A 119 -8.91 -8.15 5.67
C GLY A 119 -8.17 -7.25 4.69
N PHE A 120 -8.27 -5.93 4.85
CA PHE A 120 -7.63 -4.94 3.98
C PHE A 120 -6.81 -3.96 4.80
N TYR A 121 -5.50 -4.00 4.59
CA TYR A 121 -4.57 -3.14 5.30
C TYR A 121 -3.55 -2.55 4.33
N THR A 122 -2.87 -1.50 4.76
CA THR A 122 -1.67 -1.01 4.08
C THR A 122 -0.45 -1.25 4.94
N LEU A 123 0.74 -1.11 4.37
CA LEU A 123 1.96 -0.81 5.11
C LEU A 123 2.55 0.42 4.44
N SER A 124 2.16 1.60 4.93
CA SER A 124 2.38 2.88 4.25
C SER A 124 3.52 3.66 4.93
N PRO A 125 4.33 4.39 4.17
CA PRO A 125 5.32 5.27 4.76
C PRO A 125 4.65 6.51 5.40
N ALA A 126 5.41 7.21 6.24
CA ALA A 126 5.03 8.51 6.77
C ALA A 126 6.01 9.61 6.31
N PRO A 127 6.05 9.92 4.99
CA PRO A 127 6.97 10.92 4.47
C PRO A 127 6.75 12.28 5.14
N GLN A 128 7.79 13.10 5.18
CA GLN A 128 7.78 14.45 5.80
C GLN A 128 7.65 14.45 7.33
N MET A 129 7.63 13.29 8.00
CA MET A 129 7.59 13.26 9.46
C MET A 129 8.80 13.97 10.09
N ARG A 130 9.99 13.85 9.47
CA ARG A 130 11.20 14.59 9.90
C ARG A 130 11.15 16.09 9.67
N GLU A 131 10.30 16.58 8.77
CA GLU A 131 10.09 18.01 8.59
C GLU A 131 9.27 18.58 9.76
N HIS A 132 8.41 17.74 10.35
CA HIS A 132 7.56 18.11 11.48
C HIS A 132 8.28 17.93 12.83
N PHE A 133 8.96 16.80 13.03
CA PHE A 133 9.64 16.47 14.29
C PHE A 133 11.16 16.60 14.14
N LYS A 134 11.80 17.39 15.01
CA LYS A 134 13.26 17.58 15.00
C LYS A 134 14.04 16.35 15.52
N GLN A 135 13.40 15.55 16.36
CA GLN A 135 13.93 14.33 16.97
C GLN A 135 12.91 13.21 16.79
N LYS A 136 13.34 11.95 16.96
CA LYS A 136 12.44 10.80 16.83
C LYS A 136 11.28 10.95 17.84
N PRO A 137 10.04 11.11 17.37
CA PRO A 137 8.89 11.34 18.26
C PRO A 137 8.48 10.07 19.02
N SER A 138 7.74 10.26 20.12
CA SER A 138 7.08 9.15 20.82
C SER A 138 5.91 8.60 19.99
N GLU A 139 5.46 7.37 20.26
CA GLU A 139 4.28 6.82 19.57
C GLU A 139 3.03 7.70 19.76
N ALA A 140 2.86 8.28 20.95
CA ALA A 140 1.72 9.17 21.24
C ALA A 140 1.74 10.44 20.37
N ASP A 141 2.93 11.02 20.16
CA ASP A 141 3.08 12.21 19.30
C ASP A 141 2.87 11.86 17.82
N ILE A 142 3.40 10.71 17.38
CA ILE A 142 3.14 10.20 16.02
C ILE A 142 1.65 10.00 15.81
N ARG A 143 0.96 9.37 16.77
CA ARG A 143 -0.48 9.13 16.68
C ARG A 143 -1.24 10.44 16.55
N LYS A 144 -0.93 11.45 17.38
CA LYS A 144 -1.53 12.80 17.27
C LYS A 144 -1.29 13.43 15.91
N TYR A 145 -0.06 13.36 15.39
CA TYR A 145 0.29 13.88 14.06
C TYR A 145 -0.57 13.23 12.97
N LEU A 146 -0.67 11.89 12.97
CA LEU A 146 -1.44 11.15 11.97
C LEU A 146 -2.95 11.43 12.09
N GLU A 147 -3.51 11.44 13.31
CA GLU A 147 -4.92 11.73 13.58
C GLU A 147 -5.31 13.17 13.21
N ALA A 148 -4.35 14.09 13.21
CA ALA A 148 -4.51 15.45 12.71
C ALA A 148 -4.43 15.57 11.17
N PHE A 149 -4.36 14.44 10.44
CA PHE A 149 -4.20 14.40 8.98
C PHE A 149 -2.94 15.13 8.50
N GLU A 150 -1.89 15.11 9.33
CA GLU A 150 -0.59 15.66 8.98
C GLU A 150 0.22 14.66 8.14
N GLY A 151 0.90 15.20 7.13
CA GLY A 151 1.58 14.40 6.11
C GLY A 151 0.65 13.91 5.00
N PRO A 152 1.13 13.85 3.75
CA PRO A 152 0.30 13.57 2.58
C PRO A 152 -0.28 12.16 2.58
N VAL A 153 0.44 11.19 3.12
CA VAL A 153 0.02 9.77 3.12
C VAL A 153 -1.05 9.50 4.18
N ALA A 154 -0.91 10.06 5.39
CA ALA A 154 -1.96 9.97 6.41
C ALA A 154 -3.24 10.63 5.92
N ARG A 155 -3.13 11.85 5.38
CA ARG A 155 -4.25 12.56 4.76
C ARG A 155 -4.92 11.74 3.66
N PHE A 156 -4.14 11.11 2.78
CA PHE A 156 -4.67 10.26 1.73
C PHE A 156 -5.48 9.08 2.31
N HIS A 157 -4.89 8.27 3.20
CA HIS A 157 -5.58 7.07 3.71
C HIS A 157 -6.81 7.40 4.56
N LEU A 158 -6.70 8.40 5.45
CA LEU A 158 -7.80 8.80 6.33
C LEU A 158 -8.95 9.43 5.54
N ASN A 159 -8.68 10.26 4.52
CA ASN A 159 -9.74 10.77 3.61
C ASN A 159 -10.42 9.66 2.81
N ASN A 160 -9.74 8.53 2.62
CA ASN A 160 -10.30 7.33 1.99
C ASN A 160 -11.05 6.41 2.98
N GLY A 161 -11.30 6.89 4.21
CA GLY A 161 -12.08 6.19 5.24
C GLY A 161 -11.28 5.21 6.09
N ALA A 162 -9.98 5.08 5.84
CA ALA A 162 -9.14 4.16 6.61
C ALA A 162 -8.95 4.66 8.04
N ARG A 163 -8.57 3.75 8.93
CA ARG A 163 -8.20 4.07 10.31
C ARG A 163 -6.74 3.71 10.56
N ILE A 164 -6.07 4.40 11.47
CA ILE A 164 -4.74 4.00 11.90
C ILE A 164 -4.88 2.71 12.70
N HIS A 165 -4.26 1.62 12.22
CA HIS A 165 -4.25 0.34 12.92
C HIS A 165 -3.05 0.25 13.86
N SER A 166 -1.84 0.40 13.33
CA SER A 166 -0.59 0.30 14.08
C SER A 166 0.47 1.24 13.51
N ILE A 167 1.34 1.71 14.39
CA ILE A 167 2.54 2.48 14.08
C ILE A 167 3.72 1.52 14.28
N ASN A 168 4.47 1.28 13.22
CA ASN A 168 5.53 0.28 13.20
C ASN A 168 6.90 0.98 13.17
N PHE A 169 7.66 0.83 14.24
CA PHE A 169 9.03 1.32 14.31
C PHE A 169 9.99 0.34 13.62
N ASN A 170 11.05 0.85 13.00
CA ASN A 170 12.06 0.06 12.27
C ASN A 170 11.43 -0.85 11.20
N ALA A 171 10.34 -0.38 10.57
CA ALA A 171 9.55 -1.13 9.62
C ALA A 171 10.18 -1.18 8.23
N ASP A 172 10.84 -0.08 7.82
CA ASP A 172 11.62 -0.02 6.59
C ASP A 172 12.93 0.72 6.88
N MET A 173 14.03 -0.02 6.81
CA MET A 173 15.38 0.47 7.09
C MET A 173 16.12 0.97 5.85
N SER A 174 15.42 1.14 4.72
CA SER A 174 15.98 1.82 3.55
C SER A 174 16.38 3.26 3.88
N VAL A 175 17.41 3.75 3.20
CA VAL A 175 17.92 5.13 3.38
C VAL A 175 16.78 6.14 3.25
N GLN A 176 15.92 5.99 2.24
CA GLN A 176 14.77 6.85 2.02
C GLN A 176 13.85 6.92 3.25
N ARG A 177 13.44 5.78 3.82
CA ARG A 177 12.49 5.79 4.96
C ARG A 177 13.14 6.24 6.26
N ILE A 178 14.43 6.00 6.44
CA ILE A 178 15.21 6.55 7.55
C ILE A 178 15.27 8.08 7.48
N ASP A 179 15.49 8.64 6.29
CA ASP A 179 15.61 10.07 6.03
C ASP A 179 14.28 10.81 5.97
N GLU A 180 13.17 10.10 5.81
CA GLU A 180 11.84 10.70 5.85
C GLU A 180 11.16 10.58 7.22
N SER A 181 11.40 9.47 7.93
CA SER A 181 10.58 9.07 9.09
C SER A 181 11.25 8.12 10.09
N TRP A 182 12.59 8.05 10.16
CA TRP A 182 13.32 7.10 11.03
C TRP A 182 12.93 5.62 10.80
N GLY A 183 12.49 5.28 9.59
CA GLY A 183 12.02 3.94 9.24
C GLY A 183 10.66 3.58 9.83
N ILE A 184 9.88 4.57 10.24
CA ILE A 184 8.51 4.37 10.74
C ILE A 184 7.56 4.17 9.55
N MET A 185 6.74 3.13 9.64
CA MET A 185 5.62 2.91 8.72
C MET A 185 4.33 2.72 9.51
N VAL A 186 3.19 2.82 8.83
CA VAL A 186 1.87 2.78 9.45
C VAL A 186 1.00 1.78 8.71
N ASN A 187 0.35 0.88 9.45
CA ASN A 187 -0.74 0.11 8.87
C ASN A 187 -2.04 0.92 8.95
N TYR A 188 -2.68 1.15 7.82
CA TYR A 188 -4.04 1.71 7.77
C TYR A 188 -5.06 0.59 7.51
N ASP A 189 -6.12 0.52 8.31
CA ASP A 189 -7.20 -0.46 8.24
C ASP A 189 -8.35 0.06 7.37
N TYR A 190 -8.71 -0.70 6.33
CA TYR A 190 -9.76 -0.40 5.37
C TYR A 190 -11.04 -1.24 5.55
N ASN A 191 -11.12 -2.11 6.56
CA ASN A 191 -12.23 -3.04 6.73
C ASN A 191 -13.58 -2.37 7.01
N PHE A 192 -13.57 -1.11 7.45
CA PHE A 192 -14.78 -0.35 7.80
C PHE A 192 -15.15 0.71 6.74
N CYS A 193 -14.50 0.71 5.57
CA CYS A 193 -14.69 1.72 4.52
C CYS A 193 -15.96 1.57 3.67
N ASP A 194 -16.86 0.63 4.00
CA ASP A 194 -18.12 0.41 3.27
C ASP A 194 -19.29 1.32 3.73
N ARG A 195 -19.00 2.55 4.18
CA ARG A 195 -20.04 3.58 4.43
C ARG A 195 -19.99 4.70 3.41
#